data_AF-A0A9P7AE85-F1
#
_entry.id   AF-A0A9P7AE85-F1
#
_cell.length_a   1.000
_cell.length_b   1.000
_cell.length_c   1.000
_cell.angle_alpha   90.00
_cell.angle_beta   90.00
_cell.angle_gamma   90.00
#
_symmetry.space_group_name_H-M   'P 1'
#
loop_
_entity.id
_entity.type
_entity.pdbx_description
1 polymer ?
#
loop_
_entity_poly.entity_id
_entity_poly.type
_entity_poly.pdbx_seq_one_letter_code
_entity_poly.pdbx_strand_id
1 'polypeptide(L)'
;LHHFPVEPTPDTLSFYVVYMCQHIQPRSVESYLTGIVSQLEPYFPAVRSIRQSHLVKQSLQGSARRFGRPTRRKQPLMRKDLVRVVHDLTRPWAFDDLLWVSQLLSGFFGLMRVGELVWPDQLDLQDYSKLSLRHSVRVDVDYYSFLLPRDKADIHFEGNQVLIQRSEDDDDPLAPFVAYLNMRDARFPLQPFLWLRSTGTPLTRAWFIRRLRAFFPASIAGHSLRAGGATSLAAANVPPASIQ
;
A
#
# COMPACT_ATOMS: atom_id res chain seq x y z
N LEU A 1 -28.69 -16.72 -20.33
CA LEU A 1 -27.46 -16.99 -19.56
C LEU A 1 -27.83 -17.78 -18.30
N HIS A 2 -27.32 -19.02 -18.20
CA HIS A 2 -27.33 -19.99 -17.08
C HIS A 2 -28.60 -20.31 -16.24
N HIS A 3 -29.73 -19.61 -16.38
CA HIS A 3 -31.00 -19.93 -15.70
C HIS A 3 -30.89 -20.15 -14.18
N PHE A 4 -29.94 -19.48 -13.52
CA PHE A 4 -29.83 -19.53 -12.06
C PHE A 4 -30.96 -18.73 -11.39
N PRO A 5 -31.43 -19.16 -10.21
CA PRO A 5 -32.36 -18.37 -9.43
C PRO A 5 -31.73 -17.03 -9.04
N VAL A 6 -32.58 -16.00 -8.94
CA VAL A 6 -32.17 -14.67 -8.49
C VAL A 6 -31.76 -14.69 -7.01
N GLU A 7 -32.47 -15.49 -6.21
CA GLU A 7 -32.11 -15.71 -4.81
C GLU A 7 -30.87 -16.62 -4.71
N PRO A 8 -29.87 -16.25 -3.89
CA PRO A 8 -28.71 -17.10 -3.64
C PRO A 8 -29.13 -18.47 -3.11
N THR A 9 -28.45 -19.52 -3.55
CA THR A 9 -28.65 -20.89 -3.06
C THR A 9 -27.30 -21.48 -2.66
N PRO A 10 -27.29 -22.60 -1.89
CA PRO A 10 -26.04 -23.29 -1.59
C PRO A 10 -25.24 -23.61 -2.85
N ASP A 11 -25.91 -24.04 -3.92
CA ASP A 11 -25.30 -24.35 -5.21
C ASP A 11 -24.68 -23.12 -5.86
N THR A 12 -25.39 -21.99 -5.97
CA THR A 12 -24.85 -20.80 -6.65
C THR A 12 -23.63 -20.24 -5.92
N LEU A 13 -23.64 -20.21 -4.58
CA LEU A 13 -22.46 -19.82 -3.81
C LEU A 13 -21.31 -20.83 -3.93
N SER A 14 -21.62 -22.14 -3.99
CA SER A 14 -20.60 -23.18 -4.20
C SER A 14 -19.93 -23.07 -5.58
N PHE A 15 -20.71 -22.79 -6.64
CA PHE A 15 -20.21 -22.60 -7.99
C PHE A 15 -19.34 -21.36 -8.07
N TYR A 16 -19.76 -20.25 -7.45
CA TYR A 16 -18.92 -19.08 -7.30
C TYR A 16 -17.58 -19.42 -6.63
N VAL A 17 -17.59 -20.18 -5.53
CA VAL A 17 -16.37 -20.58 -4.83
C VAL A 17 -15.44 -21.38 -5.74
N VAL A 18 -15.95 -22.44 -6.38
CA VAL A 18 -15.14 -23.32 -7.24
C VAL A 18 -14.60 -22.55 -8.43
N TYR A 19 -15.43 -21.76 -9.09
CA TYR A 19 -15.04 -20.94 -10.24
C TYR A 19 -13.95 -19.93 -9.86
N MET A 20 -14.18 -19.11 -8.83
CA MET A 20 -13.24 -18.08 -8.42
C MET A 20 -11.92 -18.66 -7.89
N CYS A 21 -11.94 -19.83 -7.25
CA CYS A 21 -10.71 -20.48 -6.78
C CYS A 21 -9.78 -20.95 -7.92
N GLN A 22 -10.27 -21.02 -9.16
CA GLN A 22 -9.41 -21.25 -10.34
C GLN A 22 -8.59 -20.02 -10.69
N HIS A 23 -9.07 -18.82 -10.33
CA HIS A 23 -8.48 -17.55 -10.70
C HIS A 23 -7.72 -16.87 -9.56
N ILE A 24 -8.18 -17.03 -8.31
CA ILE A 24 -7.60 -16.39 -7.12
C ILE A 24 -7.45 -17.36 -5.94
N GLN A 25 -6.70 -16.97 -4.91
CA GLN A 25 -6.47 -17.81 -3.74
C GLN A 25 -7.79 -18.09 -2.97
N PRO A 26 -8.03 -19.33 -2.51
CA PRO A 26 -9.25 -19.69 -1.77
C PRO A 26 -9.54 -18.78 -0.57
N ARG A 27 -8.51 -18.31 0.13
CA ARG A 27 -8.66 -17.34 1.23
C ARG A 27 -9.28 -16.01 0.77
N SER A 28 -8.87 -15.52 -0.40
CA SER A 28 -9.46 -14.30 -0.99
C SER A 28 -10.90 -14.55 -1.41
N VAL A 29 -11.21 -15.72 -1.98
CA VAL A 29 -12.59 -16.12 -2.32
C VAL A 29 -13.48 -16.14 -1.08
N GLU A 30 -13.00 -16.69 0.03
CA GLU A 30 -13.74 -16.70 1.30
C GLU A 30 -14.02 -15.29 1.83
N SER A 31 -13.03 -14.38 1.77
CA SER A 31 -13.22 -12.98 2.12
C SER A 31 -14.23 -12.28 1.21
N TYR A 32 -14.13 -12.49 -0.11
CA TYR A 32 -15.05 -11.92 -1.07
C TYR A 32 -16.47 -12.45 -0.90
N LEU A 33 -16.63 -13.75 -0.71
CA LEU A 33 -17.92 -14.37 -0.42
C LEU A 33 -18.55 -13.77 0.84
N THR A 34 -17.75 -13.50 1.87
CA THR A 34 -18.23 -12.83 3.09
C THR A 34 -18.71 -11.40 2.78
N GLY A 35 -17.97 -10.64 1.96
CA GLY A 35 -18.40 -9.33 1.50
C GLY A 35 -19.67 -9.35 0.65
N ILE A 36 -19.77 -10.29 -0.30
CA ILE A 36 -20.96 -10.51 -1.13
C ILE A 36 -22.17 -10.81 -0.26
N VAL A 37 -22.04 -11.75 0.69
CA VAL A 37 -23.11 -12.12 1.63
C VAL A 37 -23.55 -10.90 2.46
N SER A 38 -22.61 -10.08 2.93
CA SER A 38 -22.93 -8.86 3.67
C SER A 38 -23.71 -7.84 2.84
N GLN A 39 -23.41 -7.71 1.55
CA GLN A 39 -24.10 -6.79 0.64
C GLN A 39 -25.48 -7.31 0.21
N LEU A 40 -25.64 -8.64 0.14
CA LEU A 40 -26.90 -9.29 -0.27
C LEU A 40 -27.89 -9.45 0.88
N GLU A 41 -27.44 -9.47 2.14
CA GLU A 41 -28.28 -9.73 3.32
C GLU A 41 -29.53 -8.82 3.43
N PRO A 42 -29.48 -7.51 3.10
CA PRO A 42 -30.68 -6.66 3.11
C PRO A 42 -31.77 -7.08 2.12
N TYR A 43 -31.40 -7.76 1.02
CA TYR A 43 -32.32 -8.16 -0.05
C TYR A 43 -32.69 -9.64 0.02
N PHE A 44 -31.79 -10.46 0.55
CA PHE A 44 -31.95 -11.91 0.70
C PHE A 44 -31.57 -12.33 2.12
N PRO A 45 -32.49 -12.24 3.10
CA PRO A 45 -32.19 -12.47 4.51
C PRO A 45 -31.59 -13.86 4.81
N ALA A 46 -31.91 -14.86 3.99
CA ALA A 46 -31.39 -16.23 4.13
C ALA A 46 -29.94 -16.38 3.64
N VAL A 47 -29.35 -15.41 2.93
CA VAL A 47 -28.03 -15.56 2.28
C VAL A 47 -26.91 -15.92 3.28
N ARG A 48 -27.01 -15.45 4.53
CA ARG A 48 -26.06 -15.77 5.58
C ARG A 48 -26.15 -17.24 6.03
N SER A 49 -27.36 -17.79 6.16
CA SER A 49 -27.54 -19.22 6.48
C SER A 49 -27.12 -20.10 5.30
N ILE A 50 -27.41 -19.65 4.07
CA ILE A 50 -26.97 -20.31 2.83
C ILE A 50 -25.44 -20.37 2.72
N ARG A 51 -24.72 -19.27 3.02
CA ARG A 51 -23.25 -19.26 3.11
C ARG A 51 -22.73 -20.29 4.11
N GLN A 52 -23.45 -20.49 5.21
CA GLN A 52 -23.08 -21.41 6.27
C GLN A 52 -23.50 -22.87 5.99
N SER A 53 -24.18 -23.13 4.87
CA SER A 53 -24.59 -24.47 4.45
C SER A 53 -23.39 -25.41 4.33
N HIS A 54 -23.66 -26.71 4.49
CA HIS A 54 -22.63 -27.74 4.43
C HIS A 54 -21.91 -27.75 3.08
N LEU A 55 -22.67 -27.60 1.99
CA LEU A 55 -22.16 -27.57 0.62
C LEU A 55 -21.11 -26.47 0.44
N VAL A 56 -21.44 -25.22 0.80
CA VAL A 56 -20.52 -24.08 0.64
C VAL A 56 -19.25 -24.25 1.48
N LYS A 57 -19.40 -24.72 2.73
CA LYS A 57 -18.24 -25.00 3.61
C LYS A 57 -17.33 -26.09 3.02
N GLN A 58 -17.90 -27.17 2.51
CA GLN A 58 -17.13 -28.24 1.87
C GLN A 58 -16.46 -27.76 0.58
N SER A 59 -17.14 -26.95 -0.23
CA SER A 59 -16.55 -26.37 -1.44
C SER A 59 -15.37 -25.45 -1.11
N LEU A 60 -15.47 -24.62 -0.06
CA LEU A 60 -14.36 -23.80 0.41
C LEU A 60 -13.19 -24.67 0.91
N GLN A 61 -13.48 -25.71 1.70
CA GLN A 61 -12.45 -26.61 2.22
C GLN A 61 -11.77 -27.42 1.09
N GLY A 62 -12.55 -27.96 0.17
CA GLY A 62 -12.04 -28.69 -1.00
C GLY A 62 -11.21 -27.79 -1.91
N SER A 63 -11.69 -26.57 -2.18
CA SER A 63 -10.94 -25.58 -2.95
C SER A 63 -9.67 -25.13 -2.22
N ALA A 64 -9.68 -24.98 -0.90
CA ALA A 64 -8.50 -24.69 -0.11
C ALA A 64 -7.44 -25.81 -0.22
N ARG A 65 -7.86 -27.08 -0.19
CA ARG A 65 -6.95 -28.23 -0.38
C ARG A 65 -6.38 -28.29 -1.80
N ARG A 66 -7.19 -28.01 -2.82
CA ARG A 66 -6.80 -28.13 -4.24
C ARG A 66 -6.00 -26.96 -4.77
N PHE A 67 -6.41 -25.73 -4.43
CA PHE A 67 -5.89 -24.49 -5.01
C PHE A 67 -5.10 -23.64 -4.01
N GLY A 68 -5.11 -24.01 -2.73
CA GLY A 68 -4.39 -23.30 -1.68
C GLY A 68 -2.89 -23.31 -1.93
N ARG A 69 -2.26 -22.14 -1.80
CA ARG A 69 -0.81 -21.99 -1.85
C ARG A 69 -0.31 -21.33 -0.56
N PRO A 70 0.91 -21.65 -0.10
CA PRO A 70 1.48 -20.99 1.06
C PRO A 70 1.60 -19.49 0.83
N THR A 71 1.19 -18.70 1.83
CA THR A 71 1.32 -17.25 1.78
C THR A 71 2.78 -16.85 1.87
N ARG A 72 3.36 -16.37 0.77
CA ARG A 72 4.70 -15.78 0.76
C ARG A 72 4.63 -14.36 1.32
N ARG A 73 4.77 -14.21 2.64
CA ARG A 73 4.83 -12.90 3.29
C ARG A 73 6.13 -12.19 2.93
N LYS A 74 6.03 -10.90 2.61
CA LYS A 74 7.21 -10.05 2.42
C LYS A 74 7.82 -9.77 3.78
N GLN A 75 9.15 -9.78 3.85
CA GLN A 75 9.87 -9.44 5.06
C GLN A 75 9.72 -7.94 5.34
N PRO A 76 9.55 -7.54 6.61
CA PRO A 76 9.58 -6.12 6.97
C PRO A 76 10.95 -5.52 6.64
N LEU A 77 10.96 -4.26 6.21
CA LEU A 77 12.19 -3.48 6.14
C LEU A 77 12.60 -3.10 7.57
N MET A 78 13.90 -3.00 7.85
CA MET A 78 14.39 -2.58 9.18
C MET A 78 15.11 -1.23 9.09
N ARG A 79 15.24 -0.51 10.21
CA ARG A 79 15.97 0.78 10.26
C ARG A 79 17.42 0.63 9.76
N LYS A 80 18.11 -0.45 10.13
CA LYS A 80 19.47 -0.77 9.61
C LYS A 80 19.53 -0.91 8.09
N ASP A 81 18.44 -1.36 7.47
CA ASP A 81 18.35 -1.48 6.01
C ASP A 81 18.24 -0.10 5.36
N LEU A 82 17.57 0.86 6.02
CA LEU A 82 17.48 2.27 5.59
C LEU A 82 18.83 2.96 5.68
N VAL A 83 19.51 2.84 6.83
CA VAL A 83 20.86 3.39 7.02
C VAL A 83 21.80 2.87 5.94
N ARG A 84 21.77 1.56 5.67
CA ARG A 84 22.56 0.96 4.59
C ARG A 84 22.26 1.61 3.24
N VAL A 85 20.99 1.79 2.89
CA VAL A 85 20.62 2.44 1.61
C VAL A 85 21.15 3.88 1.54
N VAL A 86 21.01 4.66 2.61
CA VAL A 86 21.48 6.05 2.69
C VAL A 86 22.99 6.14 2.54
N HIS A 87 23.72 5.15 3.05
CA HIS A 87 25.18 5.06 2.95
C HIS A 87 25.65 4.53 1.58
N ASP A 88 25.00 3.49 1.04
CA ASP A 88 25.39 2.81 -0.20
C ASP A 88 25.08 3.64 -1.46
N LEU A 89 24.23 4.67 -1.36
CA LEU A 89 23.95 5.59 -2.46
C LEU A 89 25.12 6.55 -2.72
N THR A 90 25.66 6.49 -3.94
CA THR A 90 26.75 7.37 -4.40
C THR A 90 26.41 8.84 -4.23
N ARG A 91 27.29 9.58 -3.57
CA ARG A 91 27.17 11.03 -3.37
C ARG A 91 27.98 11.82 -4.41
N PRO A 92 27.55 13.05 -4.77
CA PRO A 92 26.32 13.71 -4.35
C PRO A 92 25.08 13.04 -4.96
N TRP A 93 23.97 13.02 -4.22
CA TRP A 93 22.74 12.41 -4.71
C TRP A 93 22.16 13.19 -5.88
N ALA A 94 21.84 12.50 -6.97
CA ALA A 94 21.11 13.10 -8.08
C ALA A 94 19.65 13.35 -7.69
N PHE A 95 18.95 14.15 -8.49
CA PHE A 95 17.53 14.47 -8.29
C PHE A 95 16.65 13.24 -8.06
N ASP A 96 16.81 12.21 -8.89
CA ASP A 96 16.02 10.98 -8.80
C ASP A 96 16.44 10.08 -7.62
N ASP A 97 17.67 10.23 -7.11
CA ASP A 97 18.13 9.52 -5.91
C ASP A 97 17.51 10.16 -4.67
N LEU A 98 17.52 11.50 -4.61
CA LEU A 98 16.83 12.29 -3.59
C LEU A 98 15.33 11.98 -3.56
N LEU A 99 14.66 11.96 -4.71
CA LEU A 99 13.25 11.56 -4.81
C LEU A 99 13.01 10.18 -4.21
N TRP A 100 13.84 9.21 -4.57
CA TRP A 100 13.62 7.82 -4.19
C TRP A 100 13.92 7.58 -2.71
N VAL A 101 15.01 8.13 -2.18
CA VAL A 101 15.34 8.06 -0.74
C VAL A 101 14.27 8.75 0.09
N SER A 102 13.84 9.94 -0.33
CA SER A 102 12.77 10.68 0.37
C SER A 102 11.51 9.83 0.47
N GLN A 103 11.06 9.20 -0.62
CA GLN A 103 9.90 8.30 -0.57
C GLN A 103 10.12 7.02 0.23
N LEU A 104 11.33 6.44 0.19
CA LEU A 104 11.64 5.25 0.96
C LEU A 104 11.48 5.53 2.45
N LEU A 105 12.08 6.63 2.92
CA LEU A 105 12.05 7.06 4.31
C LEU A 105 10.65 7.53 4.70
N SER A 106 9.99 8.37 3.89
CA SER A 106 8.60 8.79 4.13
C SER A 106 7.66 7.58 4.23
N GLY A 107 7.81 6.60 3.35
CA GLY A 107 6.96 5.41 3.34
C GLY A 107 7.20 4.49 4.53
N PHE A 108 8.44 4.43 5.03
CA PHE A 108 8.76 3.67 6.23
C PHE A 108 8.24 4.35 7.50
N PHE A 109 8.65 5.60 7.74
CA PHE A 109 8.32 6.33 8.96
C PHE A 109 6.85 6.77 9.01
N GLY A 110 6.25 7.09 7.87
CA GLY A 110 4.83 7.43 7.75
C GLY A 110 3.89 6.21 7.64
N LEU A 111 4.40 4.98 7.80
CA LEU A 111 3.63 3.73 7.69
C LEU A 111 2.83 3.59 6.38
N MET A 112 3.35 4.18 5.31
CA MET A 112 2.60 4.33 4.07
C MET A 112 2.66 3.05 3.24
N ARG A 113 1.57 2.79 2.52
CA ARG A 113 1.59 1.81 1.44
C ARG A 113 2.31 2.44 0.24
N VAL A 114 3.10 1.66 -0.49
CA VAL A 114 3.73 2.14 -1.73
C VAL A 114 2.71 2.72 -2.71
N GLY A 115 1.48 2.18 -2.77
CA GLY A 115 0.42 2.71 -3.63
C GLY A 115 -0.05 4.13 -3.29
N GLU A 116 0.28 4.65 -2.11
CA GLU A 116 -0.01 6.04 -1.69
C GLU A 116 1.13 7.00 -2.13
N LEU A 117 2.29 6.47 -2.51
CA LEU A 117 3.49 7.23 -2.90
C LEU A 117 3.72 7.25 -4.42
N VAL A 118 3.25 6.22 -5.13
CA VAL A 118 3.62 5.98 -6.53
C VAL A 118 2.43 5.99 -7.47
N TRP A 119 2.70 6.32 -8.72
CA TRP A 119 1.74 6.21 -9.81
C TRP A 119 1.56 4.76 -10.25
N PRO A 120 0.31 4.26 -10.45
CA PRO A 120 0.09 2.92 -10.96
C PRO A 120 0.73 2.71 -12.34
N ASP A 121 1.29 1.53 -12.58
CA ASP A 121 1.83 1.19 -13.91
C ASP A 121 0.71 0.99 -14.95
N GLN A 122 -0.47 0.55 -14.51
CA GLN A 122 -1.65 0.37 -15.35
C GLN A 122 -2.37 1.71 -15.55
N LEU A 123 -2.52 2.14 -16.80
CA LEU A 123 -3.10 3.44 -17.17
C LEU A 123 -4.54 3.61 -16.65
N ASP A 124 -5.37 2.57 -16.73
CA ASP A 124 -6.78 2.64 -16.30
C ASP A 124 -6.94 2.87 -14.78
N LEU A 125 -5.88 2.64 -14.00
CA LEU A 125 -5.87 2.89 -12.56
C LEU A 125 -5.28 4.26 -12.18
N GLN A 126 -4.75 5.00 -13.15
CA GLN A 126 -4.11 6.30 -12.95
C GLN A 126 -5.17 7.39 -12.76
N ASP A 127 -5.01 8.16 -11.69
CA ASP A 127 -6.00 9.15 -11.28
C ASP A 127 -5.30 10.28 -10.51
N TYR A 128 -5.24 11.46 -11.12
CA TYR A 128 -4.41 12.57 -10.63
C TYR A 128 -4.94 13.11 -9.30
N SER A 129 -6.22 12.87 -9.00
CA SER A 129 -6.80 13.22 -7.71
C SER A 129 -6.18 12.44 -6.54
N LYS A 130 -5.48 11.33 -6.81
CA LYS A 130 -4.84 10.49 -5.79
C LYS A 130 -3.38 10.86 -5.51
N LEU A 131 -2.79 11.79 -6.26
CA LEU A 131 -1.40 12.21 -6.05
C LEU A 131 -1.30 13.25 -4.94
N SER A 132 -0.34 13.05 -4.03
CA SER A 132 0.05 14.08 -3.07
C SER A 132 0.46 15.36 -3.77
N LEU A 133 -0.08 16.48 -3.29
CA LEU A 133 0.14 17.80 -3.86
C LEU A 133 1.24 18.53 -3.09
N ARG A 134 2.08 19.26 -3.81
CA ARG A 134 3.18 20.04 -3.23
C ARG A 134 2.68 21.09 -2.24
N HIS A 135 1.54 21.73 -2.52
CA HIS A 135 1.03 22.81 -1.67
C HIS A 135 0.54 22.32 -0.29
N SER A 136 0.30 21.02 -0.11
CA SER A 136 -0.08 20.46 1.20
C SER A 136 1.12 20.19 2.09
N VAL A 137 2.35 20.29 1.54
CA VAL A 137 3.57 20.05 2.30
C VAL A 137 3.81 21.18 3.30
N ARG A 138 4.06 20.81 4.56
CA ARG A 138 4.60 21.69 5.59
C ARG A 138 5.94 21.12 6.06
N VAL A 139 6.93 21.98 6.23
CA VAL A 139 8.24 21.64 6.75
C VAL A 139 8.50 22.51 7.96
N ASP A 140 8.96 21.90 9.04
CA ASP A 140 9.40 22.55 10.26
C ASP A 140 10.83 22.06 10.59
N VAL A 141 11.39 22.52 11.71
CA VAL A 141 12.75 22.18 12.17
C VAL A 141 12.88 20.67 12.46
N ASP A 142 11.82 20.07 12.99
CA ASP A 142 11.86 18.69 13.51
C ASP A 142 10.95 17.72 12.76
N TYR A 143 10.21 18.18 11.74
CA TYR A 143 9.32 17.30 10.99
C TYR A 143 8.94 17.88 9.63
N TYR A 144 8.36 17.04 8.80
CA TYR A 144 7.57 17.46 7.66
C TYR A 144 6.25 16.71 7.62
N SER A 145 5.26 17.29 6.96
CA SER A 145 3.98 16.63 6.73
C SER A 145 3.42 16.96 5.36
N PHE A 146 2.54 16.11 4.85
CA PHE A 146 1.78 16.37 3.63
C PHE A 146 0.47 15.59 3.66
N LEU A 147 -0.49 16.04 2.85
CA LEU A 147 -1.80 15.41 2.75
C LEU A 147 -1.80 14.27 1.71
N LEU A 148 -2.33 13.12 2.10
CA LEU A 148 -2.80 12.08 1.19
C LEU A 148 -4.23 12.39 0.76
N PRO A 149 -4.50 12.63 -0.54
CA PRO A 149 -5.81 13.08 -1.00
C PRO A 149 -6.96 12.10 -0.77
N ARG A 150 -6.67 10.80 -0.64
CA ARG A 150 -7.70 9.77 -0.47
C ARG A 150 -7.14 8.55 0.24
N ASP A 151 -7.61 8.29 1.46
CA ASP A 151 -7.41 7.02 2.15
C ASP A 151 -8.67 6.15 2.01
N LYS A 152 -8.53 4.82 1.98
CA LYS A 152 -9.67 3.89 1.95
C LYS A 152 -10.52 3.97 3.23
N ALA A 153 -9.97 4.54 4.30
CA ALA A 153 -10.66 4.80 5.56
C ALA A 153 -11.24 6.22 5.66
N ASP A 154 -11.02 7.06 4.64
CA ASP A 154 -11.47 8.45 4.65
C ASP A 154 -12.91 8.55 4.15
N ILE A 155 -13.83 8.34 5.08
CA ILE A 155 -15.28 8.36 4.85
C ILE A 155 -15.78 9.78 4.51
N HIS A 156 -15.00 10.81 4.88
CA HIS A 156 -15.38 12.23 4.77
C HIS A 156 -14.61 12.98 3.67
N PHE A 157 -13.66 12.33 3.00
CA PHE A 157 -12.80 12.91 1.96
C PHE A 157 -11.95 14.10 2.45
N GLU A 158 -11.59 14.12 3.73
CA GLU A 158 -10.77 15.18 4.33
C GLU A 158 -9.27 15.01 4.03
N GLY A 159 -8.88 13.84 3.53
CA GLY A 159 -7.50 13.43 3.34
C GLY A 159 -6.84 13.00 4.66
N ASN A 160 -5.77 12.23 4.55
CA ASN A 160 -5.00 11.79 5.72
C ASN A 160 -3.68 12.57 5.77
N GLN A 161 -3.45 13.31 6.86
CA GLN A 161 -2.20 14.04 7.05
C GLN A 161 -1.12 13.09 7.54
N VAL A 162 -0.11 12.86 6.71
CA VAL A 162 1.08 12.09 7.10
C VAL A 162 2.08 13.06 7.71
N LEU A 163 2.45 12.83 8.96
CA LEU A 163 3.50 13.57 9.66
C LEU A 163 4.69 12.64 9.89
N ILE A 164 5.87 13.08 9.47
CA ILE A 164 7.11 12.32 9.60
C ILE A 164 8.09 13.18 10.38
N GLN A 165 8.47 12.68 11.56
CA GLN A 165 9.44 13.33 12.44
C GLN A 165 10.85 13.05 11.94
N ARG A 166 11.73 14.03 12.19
CA ARG A 166 13.18 13.90 12.06
C ARG A 166 13.68 12.74 12.91
N SER A 167 14.71 12.06 12.43
CA SER A 167 15.50 11.12 13.23
C SER A 167 16.83 11.76 13.58
N GLU A 168 17.34 11.50 14.78
CA GLU A 168 18.72 11.87 15.16
C GLU A 168 19.75 10.83 14.66
N ASP A 169 19.27 9.69 14.15
CA ASP A 169 20.09 8.62 13.59
C ASP A 169 20.38 8.82 12.09
N ASP A 170 21.24 7.96 11.53
CA ASP A 170 21.66 7.98 10.12
C ASP A 170 20.52 7.67 9.10
N ASP A 171 19.31 7.38 9.58
CA ASP A 171 18.11 7.18 8.77
C ASP A 171 17.16 8.39 8.79
N ASP A 172 17.67 9.59 9.08
CA ASP A 172 16.90 10.83 9.08
C ASP A 172 16.05 11.02 7.81
N PRO A 173 14.71 11.02 7.93
CA PRO A 173 13.82 11.28 6.80
C PRO A 173 13.77 12.76 6.41
N LEU A 174 14.14 13.69 7.29
CA LEU A 174 13.92 15.12 7.08
C LEU A 174 14.96 15.70 6.11
N ALA A 175 16.25 15.50 6.35
CA ALA A 175 17.29 16.11 5.52
C ALA A 175 17.21 15.73 4.02
N PRO A 176 17.03 14.45 3.63
CA PRO A 176 16.83 14.06 2.23
C PRO A 176 15.56 14.67 1.64
N PHE A 177 14.47 14.73 2.41
CA PHE A 177 13.20 15.28 1.96
C PHE A 177 13.31 16.78 1.67
N VAL A 178 13.93 17.56 2.56
CA VAL A 178 14.15 18.99 2.36
C VAL A 178 15.06 19.26 1.15
N ALA A 179 16.14 18.48 1.00
CA ALA A 179 17.02 18.57 -0.17
C ALA A 179 16.27 18.26 -1.47
N TYR A 180 15.44 17.21 -1.49
CA TYR A 180 14.56 16.89 -2.61
C TYR A 180 13.59 18.04 -2.91
N LEU A 181 12.92 18.58 -1.88
CA LEU A 181 11.92 19.63 -2.02
C LEU A 181 12.51 20.90 -2.64
N ASN A 182 13.68 21.32 -2.16
CA ASN A 182 14.40 22.47 -2.70
C ASN A 182 14.77 22.29 -4.18
N MET A 183 15.31 21.12 -4.55
CA MET A 183 15.63 20.84 -5.96
C MET A 183 14.37 20.73 -6.83
N ARG A 184 13.30 20.14 -6.29
CA ARG A 184 12.02 19.98 -6.98
C ARG A 184 11.36 21.33 -7.25
N ASP A 185 11.35 22.23 -6.28
CA ASP A 185 10.77 23.57 -6.42
C ASP A 185 11.59 24.46 -7.35
N ALA A 186 12.92 24.37 -7.30
CA ALA A 186 13.79 25.07 -8.25
C ALA A 186 13.59 24.59 -9.70
N ARG A 187 13.38 23.28 -9.90
CA ARG A 187 13.24 22.69 -11.24
C ARG A 187 11.82 22.73 -11.80
N PHE A 188 10.81 22.62 -10.93
CA PHE A 188 9.40 22.47 -11.31
C PHE A 188 8.50 23.40 -10.48
N PRO A 189 8.70 24.73 -10.54
CA PRO A 189 7.97 25.68 -9.68
C PRO A 189 6.45 25.66 -9.91
N LEU A 190 6.00 25.32 -11.13
CA LEU A 190 4.58 25.31 -11.51
C LEU A 190 3.94 23.92 -11.50
N GLN A 191 4.69 22.85 -11.20
CA GLN A 191 4.10 21.53 -11.10
C GLN A 191 3.35 21.39 -9.76
N PRO A 192 2.13 20.83 -9.73
CA PRO A 192 1.37 20.72 -8.49
C PRO A 192 1.72 19.46 -7.67
N PHE A 193 2.33 18.43 -8.27
CA PHE A 193 2.54 17.14 -7.61
C PHE A 193 3.81 17.11 -6.76
N LEU A 194 3.74 16.49 -5.58
CA LEU A 194 4.86 16.40 -4.66
C LEU A 194 5.99 15.53 -5.21
N TRP A 195 5.67 14.32 -5.65
CA TRP A 195 6.64 13.31 -6.07
C TRP A 195 6.82 13.30 -7.59
N LEU A 196 7.90 13.92 -8.05
CA LEU A 196 8.22 14.10 -9.46
C LEU A 196 9.59 13.54 -9.74
N ARG A 197 9.74 12.88 -10.89
CA ARG A 197 11.03 12.50 -11.44
C ARG A 197 11.73 13.69 -12.07
N SER A 198 13.00 13.51 -12.40
CA SER A 198 13.82 14.45 -13.16
C SER A 198 13.20 14.86 -14.51
N THR A 199 12.26 14.08 -15.03
CA THR A 199 11.46 14.36 -16.24
C THR A 199 10.21 15.22 -15.98
N GLY A 200 9.93 15.60 -14.73
CA GLY A 200 8.72 16.36 -14.36
C GLY A 200 7.43 15.54 -14.32
N THR A 201 7.53 14.20 -14.35
CA THR A 201 6.38 13.29 -14.30
C THR A 201 6.36 12.51 -12.99
N PRO A 202 5.17 12.08 -12.50
CA PRO A 202 5.09 11.17 -11.36
C PRO A 202 5.91 9.91 -11.58
N LEU A 203 6.53 9.38 -10.53
CA LEU A 203 7.19 8.08 -10.60
C LEU A 203 6.16 6.96 -10.62
N THR A 204 6.44 5.90 -11.38
CA THR A 204 5.58 4.72 -11.37
C THR A 204 6.01 3.71 -10.32
N ARG A 205 5.11 2.79 -9.98
CA ARG A 205 5.41 1.66 -9.10
C ARG A 205 6.58 0.82 -9.62
N ALA A 206 6.63 0.51 -10.91
CA ALA A 206 7.74 -0.25 -11.49
C ALA A 206 9.07 0.48 -11.32
N TRP A 207 9.08 1.81 -11.46
CA TRP A 207 10.27 2.62 -11.25
C TRP A 207 10.77 2.53 -9.80
N PHE A 208 9.87 2.67 -8.82
CA PHE A 208 10.21 2.58 -7.40
C PHE A 208 10.73 1.18 -7.03
N ILE A 209 10.04 0.14 -7.48
CA ILE A 209 10.40 -1.26 -7.18
C ILE A 209 11.72 -1.65 -7.83
N ARG A 210 12.03 -1.15 -9.04
CA ARG A 210 13.31 -1.42 -9.70
C ARG A 210 14.48 -0.89 -8.88
N ARG A 211 14.37 0.33 -8.33
CA ARG A 211 15.39 0.88 -7.43
C ARG A 211 15.47 0.09 -6.12
N LEU A 212 14.34 -0.27 -5.52
CA LEU A 212 14.32 -1.12 -4.32
C LEU A 212 15.03 -2.47 -4.53
N ARG A 213 14.91 -3.06 -5.72
CA ARG A 213 15.55 -4.33 -6.10
C ARG A 213 17.07 -4.24 -6.25
N ALA A 214 17.63 -3.04 -6.46
CA ALA A 214 19.07 -2.85 -6.49
C ALA A 214 19.70 -3.06 -5.10
N PHE A 215 18.94 -2.80 -4.03
CA PHE A 215 19.41 -2.92 -2.65
C PHE A 215 18.93 -4.20 -1.96
N PHE A 216 17.75 -4.71 -2.35
CA PHE A 216 17.07 -5.74 -1.56
C PHE A 216 16.59 -6.96 -2.36
N PRO A 217 16.65 -8.17 -1.76
CA PRO A 217 16.16 -9.40 -2.38
C PRO A 217 14.63 -9.40 -2.54
N ALA A 218 14.14 -10.35 -3.33
CA ALA A 218 12.71 -10.51 -3.66
C ALA A 218 11.75 -10.56 -2.45
N SER A 219 12.26 -10.93 -1.26
CA SER A 219 11.51 -10.97 0.00
C SER A 219 11.10 -9.58 0.49
N ILE A 220 11.82 -8.53 0.15
CA ILE A 220 11.47 -7.13 0.42
C ILE A 220 10.76 -6.54 -0.79
N ALA A 221 9.67 -5.82 -0.59
CA ALA A 221 8.88 -5.18 -1.64
C ALA A 221 8.11 -3.98 -1.08
N GLY A 222 7.18 -3.40 -1.85
CA GLY A 222 6.44 -2.23 -1.37
C GLY A 222 5.62 -2.43 -0.09
N HIS A 223 5.17 -3.66 0.21
CA HIS A 223 4.53 -3.95 1.49
C HIS A 223 5.48 -3.94 2.69
N SER A 224 6.79 -4.04 2.45
CA SER A 224 7.81 -4.08 3.48
C SER A 224 8.01 -2.74 4.18
N LEU A 225 7.62 -1.61 3.56
CA LEU A 225 7.71 -0.28 4.16
C LEU A 225 6.81 -0.16 5.38
N ARG A 226 5.48 -0.20 5.18
CA ARG A 226 4.49 -0.19 6.26
C ARG A 226 4.73 -1.29 7.29
N ALA A 227 5.01 -2.51 6.84
CA ALA A 227 5.28 -3.62 7.77
C ALA A 227 6.55 -3.37 8.61
N GLY A 228 7.58 -2.78 8.01
CA GLY A 228 8.82 -2.41 8.66
C GLY A 228 8.65 -1.30 9.69
N GLY A 229 8.03 -0.19 9.30
CA GLY A 229 7.73 0.92 10.20
C GLY A 229 6.87 0.48 11.38
N ALA A 230 5.82 -0.31 11.14
CA ALA A 230 4.97 -0.83 12.21
C ALA A 230 5.73 -1.75 13.17
N THR A 231 6.63 -2.59 12.64
CA THR A 231 7.51 -3.44 13.46
C THR A 231 8.48 -2.60 14.29
N SER A 232 9.01 -1.51 13.71
CA SER A 232 9.91 -0.58 14.40
C SER A 232 9.22 0.13 15.56
N LEU A 233 7.99 0.62 15.35
CA LEU A 233 7.19 1.26 16.40
C LEU A 233 6.82 0.28 17.50
N ALA A 234 6.45 -0.95 17.14
CA ALA A 234 6.17 -2.00 18.12
C ALA A 234 7.43 -2.33 18.95
N ALA A 235 8.61 -2.40 18.33
CA ALA A 235 9.88 -2.59 19.04
C ALA A 235 10.22 -1.41 19.97
N ALA A 236 9.75 -0.21 19.64
CA ALA A 236 9.84 0.99 20.49
C ALA A 236 8.73 1.07 21.56
N ASN A 237 7.94 0.01 21.76
CA ASN A 237 6.82 -0.06 22.71
C ASN A 237 5.69 0.95 22.45
N VAL A 238 5.52 1.40 21.21
CA VAL A 238 4.36 2.22 20.84
C VAL A 238 3.08 1.35 20.91
N PRO A 239 1.99 1.83 21.53
CA PRO A 239 0.75 1.06 21.63
C PRO A 239 0.20 0.66 20.25
N PRO A 240 -0.30 -0.58 20.06
CA PRO A 240 -0.84 -1.02 18.77
C PRO A 240 -1.98 -0.15 18.23
N ALA A 241 -2.77 0.47 19.12
CA ALA A 241 -3.83 1.40 18.75
C ALA A 241 -3.32 2.66 18.02
N SER A 242 -2.04 3.00 18.21
CA SER A 242 -1.38 4.17 17.59
C SER A 242 -0.56 3.82 16.33
N ILE A 243 -0.49 2.53 15.95
CA ILE A 243 0.30 2.04 14.79
C ILE A 243 -0.60 1.78 13.56
N GLN A 244 -1.91 2.03 13.65
CA GLN A 244 -2.89 1.63 12.64
C GLN A 244 -2.82 2.42 11.33
#